data_AF-A0A2G1YHU5-F1
#
_entry.id   AF-A0A2G1YHU5-F1
#
_cell.length_a   1.000
_cell.length_b   1.000
_cell.length_c   1.000
_cell.angle_alpha   90.00
_cell.angle_beta   90.00
_cell.angle_gamma   90.00
#
_symmetry.space_group_name_H-M   'P 1'
#
loop_
_entity.id
_entity.type
_entity.pdbx_description
1 polymer ?
#
loop_
_entity_poly.entity_id
_entity_poly.type
_entity_poly.pdbx_seq_one_letter_code
_entity_poly.pdbx_strand_id
1 'polypeptide(L)' 'MELASDLLAGVPAIAQHLGKTERATYHLIYNKQLPHFKIGGRIHARKSEIDAAYRSAVSVL' A
#
# COMPACT_ATOMS: atom_id res chain seq x y z
N MET A 1 -9.56 14.63 -3.04
CA MET A 1 -9.18 13.33 -3.62
C MET A 1 -10.44 12.47 -3.58
N GLU A 2 -10.95 12.02 -4.72
CA GLU A 2 -12.14 11.15 -4.76
C GLU A 2 -11.80 9.78 -4.15
N LEU A 3 -12.61 9.27 -3.21
CA LEU A 3 -12.32 8.03 -2.48
C LEU A 3 -12.10 6.82 -3.41
N ALA A 4 -12.85 6.78 -4.52
CA ALA A 4 -12.70 5.75 -5.54
C ALA A 4 -11.31 5.73 -6.19
N SER A 5 -10.66 6.90 -6.32
CA SER A 5 -9.32 7.04 -6.90
C SER A 5 -8.19 6.72 -5.93
N ASP A 6 -8.47 6.75 -4.62
CA ASP A 6 -7.52 6.51 -3.53
C ASP A 6 -7.37 5.02 -3.19
N LEU A 7 -8.34 4.18 -3.58
CA LEU A 7 -8.33 2.76 -3.27
C LEU A 7 -7.45 1.95 -4.24
N LEU A 8 -6.58 1.10 -3.68
CA LEU A 8 -5.84 0.06 -4.40
C LEU A 8 -6.44 -1.31 -4.08
N ALA A 9 -6.98 -1.98 -5.11
CA ALA A 9 -7.66 -3.26 -4.96
C ALA A 9 -6.75 -4.45 -5.27
N GLY A 10 -6.33 -5.16 -4.22
CA GLY A 10 -5.43 -6.30 -4.33
C GLY A 10 -3.96 -5.91 -4.35
N VAL A 11 -3.13 -6.92 -4.06
CA VAL A 11 -1.66 -6.80 -4.09
C VAL A 11 -1.11 -6.36 -5.45
N PRO A 12 -1.65 -6.77 -6.61
CA PRO A 12 -1.15 -6.29 -7.91
C PRO A 12 -1.25 -4.77 -8.07
N ALA A 13 -2.38 -4.15 -7.66
CA ALA A 13 -2.57 -2.71 -7.73
C ALA A 13 -1.62 -1.96 -6.78
N ILE A 14 -1.39 -2.52 -5.59
CA ILE A 14 -0.42 -1.98 -4.61
C ILE A 14 1.00 -2.06 -5.15
N ALA A 15 1.38 -3.20 -5.74
CA ALA A 15 2.69 -3.41 -6.32
C ALA A 15 2.97 -2.42 -7.47
N GLN A 16 1.98 -2.19 -8.33
CA GLN A 16 2.04 -1.21 -9.41
C GLN A 16 2.22 0.22 -8.86
N HIS A 17 1.45 0.61 -7.84
CA HIS A 17 1.59 1.93 -7.20
C HIS A 17 2.98 2.14 -6.57
N LEU A 18 3.53 1.10 -5.95
CA LEU A 18 4.84 1.14 -5.29
C LEU A 18 6.04 0.98 -6.25
N GLY A 19 5.81 0.62 -7.50
CA GLY A 19 6.88 0.23 -8.44
C GLY A 19 7.66 -1.00 -7.97
N LYS A 20 7.00 -1.97 -7.33
CA LYS A 20 7.60 -3.21 -6.79
C LYS A 20 7.00 -4.44 -7.43
N THR A 21 7.65 -5.59 -7.24
CA THR A 21 7.04 -6.89 -7.59
C THR A 21 5.95 -7.27 -6.59
N GLU A 22 4.99 -8.10 -7.01
CA GLU A 22 3.96 -8.61 -6.09
C GLU A 22 4.57 -9.37 -4.92
N ARG A 23 5.62 -10.16 -5.14
CA ARG A 23 6.34 -10.89 -4.08
C ARG A 23 6.94 -9.94 -3.03
N ALA A 24 7.61 -8.87 -3.47
CA ALA A 24 8.14 -7.86 -2.57
C ALA A 24 7.01 -7.16 -1.80
N THR A 25 5.90 -6.90 -2.48
CA THR A 25 4.72 -6.26 -1.88
C THR A 25 4.08 -7.15 -0.81
N TYR A 26 3.92 -8.46 -1.07
CA TYR A 26 3.49 -9.43 -0.06
C TYR A 26 4.42 -9.46 1.14
N HIS A 27 5.74 -9.44 0.92
CA HIS A 27 6.72 -9.40 2.00
C HIS A 27 6.53 -8.16 2.89
N LEU A 28 6.38 -6.97 2.28
CA LEU A 28 6.12 -5.73 3.03
C LEU A 28 4.80 -5.80 3.83
N ILE A 29 3.74 -6.33 3.22
CA ILE A 29 2.43 -6.49 3.86
C ILE A 29 2.50 -7.45 5.06
N TYR A 30 3.10 -8.63 4.87
CA TYR A 30 3.22 -9.64 5.94
C TYR A 30 4.12 -9.18 7.09
N ASN A 31 5.13 -8.37 6.79
CA ASN A 31 5.97 -7.74 7.80
C ASN A 31 5.37 -6.46 8.40
N LYS A 32 4.12 -6.10 8.05
CA LYS A 32 3.41 -4.91 8.53
C LYS A 32 4.14 -3.59 8.24
N GLN A 33 4.89 -3.54 7.14
CA GLN A 33 5.65 -2.38 6.68
C GLN A 33 4.82 -1.46 5.76
N LEU A 34 3.58 -1.83 5.46
CA LEU A 34 2.64 -1.04 4.66
C LEU A 34 1.27 -0.97 5.34
N PRO A 35 0.62 0.22 5.36
CA PRO A 35 -0.79 0.34 5.68
C PRO A 35 -1.63 -0.47 4.69
N HIS A 36 -2.46 -1.37 5.22
CA HIS A 36 -3.35 -2.21 4.42
C HIS A 36 -4.53 -2.67 5.26
N PHE A 37 -5.59 -3.11 4.60
CA PHE A 37 -6.78 -3.67 5.22
C PHE A 37 -7.39 -4.75 4.32
N LYS A 38 -8.39 -5.49 4.83
CA LYS A 38 -9.07 -6.54 4.06
C LYS A 38 -10.53 -6.19 3.84
N ILE A 39 -11.01 -6.40 2.61
CA ILE A 39 -12.43 -6.39 2.25
C ILE A 39 -12.74 -7.74 1.60
N GLY A 40 -13.69 -8.50 2.16
CA GLY A 40 -14.06 -9.81 1.62
C GLY A 40 -12.89 -10.79 1.48
N GLY A 41 -11.92 -10.74 2.40
CA GLY A 41 -10.71 -11.57 2.37
C GLY A 41 -9.59 -11.07 1.43
N ARG A 42 -9.87 -10.09 0.56
CA ARG A 42 -8.87 -9.50 -0.34
C ARG A 42 -8.17 -8.31 0.31
N ILE A 43 -6.85 -8.22 0.14
CA ILE A 43 -6.04 -7.10 0.64
C ILE A 43 -6.29 -5.85 -0.21
N HIS A 44 -6.47 -4.72 0.46
CA HIS A 44 -6.62 -3.39 -0.11
C HIS A 44 -5.72 -2.41 0.63
N ALA A 45 -5.42 -1.29 0.00
CA ALA A 45 -4.71 -0.18 0.65
C ALA A 45 -5.19 1.16 0.10
N ARG A 46 -4.97 2.24 0.85
CA ARG A 46 -5.17 3.61 0.37
C ARG A 46 -3.85 4.18 -0.13
N LYS A 47 -3.83 4.78 -1.32
CA LYS A 47 -2.64 5.45 -1.89
C LYS A 47 -2.14 6.53 -0.92
N SER A 48 -3.06 7.36 -0.45
CA SER A 48 -2.78 8.46 0.47
C SER A 48 -2.09 8.04 1.77
N GLU A 49 -2.49 6.90 2.35
CA GLU A 49 -1.86 6.35 3.56
C GLU A 49 -0.46 5.80 3.30
N ILE A 50 -0.31 5.07 2.20
CA ILE A 50 1.00 4.56 1.77
C ILE A 50 1.96 5.75 1.60
N ASP A 51 1.56 6.76 0.83
CA ASP A 51 2.39 7.92 0.54
C ASP A 51 2.69 8.75 1.82
N ALA A 52 1.75 8.81 2.76
CA ALA A 52 1.99 9.41 4.08
C ALA A 52 3.03 8.62 4.89
N ALA A 53 2.94 7.29 4.93
CA ALA A 53 3.89 6.43 5.65
C ALA A 53 5.32 6.57 5.10
N TYR A 54 5.46 6.65 3.77
CA TYR A 54 6.77 6.87 3.13
C TYR A 54 7.35 8.26 3.39
N ARG A 55 6.52 9.32 3.39
CA ARG A 55 6.98 10.67 3.73
C ARG A 55 7.52 10.75 5.17
N SER A 56 6.83 10.12 6.12
CA SER A 56 7.29 10.08 7.51
C SER A 56 8.64 9.36 7.68
N ALA A 57 8.94 8.38 6.83
CA ALA A 57 10.22 7.67 6.85
C ALA A 57 11.39 8.53 6.32
N VAL A 58 11.13 9.50 5.43
CA VAL A 58 12.15 10.36 4.82
C VAL A 58 12.50 11.57 5.69
N SER A 59 11.60 12.02 6.56
CA SER A 59 11.78 13.19 7.43
C SER A 59 12.89 13.06 8.49
N VAL A 60 13.59 11.93 8.57
CA VAL A 60 14.56 11.60 9.64
C VAL A 60 16.00 11.45 9.09
N LEU A 61 16.25 11.83 7.84
CA LEU A 61 17.59 11.87 7.23
C LEU A 61 17.98 13.30 6.86
#